data_AF-A0A3A8JQI1-F1
#
_entry.id   AF-A0A3A8JQI1-F1
#
_cell.length_a   1.000
_cell.length_b   1.000
_cell.length_c   1.000
_cell.angle_alpha   90.00
_cell.angle_beta   90.00
_cell.angle_gamma   90.00
#
_symmetry.space_group_name_H-M   'P 1'
#
loop_
_entity.id
_entity.type
_entity.pdbx_description
1 polymer ?
#
loop_
_entity_poly.entity_id
_entity_poly.type
_entity_poly.pdbx_seq_one_letter_code
_entity_poly.pdbx_strand_id
1 'polypeptide(L)'
;MVRPVDINALLPVEVDFQRERASGLRRSGDKLEDALALLAQAEKELRALHGLARMERYAAYRALWKEAERLRWNLTVQREACGLRNHRDLDHIYPLPPLLRE
;
A
#
# COMPACT_ATOMS: atom_id res chain seq x y z
N MET A 1 26.76 -18.90 38.74
CA MET A 1 25.36 -19.23 38.35
C MET A 1 25.19 -18.90 36.88
N VAL A 2 25.03 -19.91 36.02
CA VAL A 2 24.78 -19.72 34.58
C VAL A 2 23.33 -19.27 34.42
N ARG A 3 23.12 -18.10 33.81
CA ARG A 3 21.78 -17.57 33.54
C ARG A 3 21.13 -18.51 32.50
N PRO A 4 19.92 -19.05 32.73
CA PRO A 4 19.29 -19.93 31.77
C PRO A 4 19.12 -19.17 30.45
N VAL A 5 19.71 -19.70 29.38
CA VAL A 5 19.51 -19.19 28.03
C VAL A 5 18.08 -19.54 27.67
N ASP A 6 17.23 -18.53 27.56
CA ASP A 6 15.88 -18.73 27.05
C ASP A 6 15.99 -19.06 25.55
N ILE A 7 15.79 -20.32 25.23
CA ILE A 7 15.96 -20.88 23.88
C ILE A 7 14.91 -20.27 22.91
N ASN A 8 13.90 -19.57 23.43
CA ASN A 8 12.87 -18.89 22.65
C ASN A 8 13.10 -17.37 22.49
N ALA A 9 14.16 -16.81 23.08
CA ALA A 9 14.46 -15.38 22.94
C ALA A 9 15.15 -15.10 21.61
N LEU A 10 14.62 -14.11 20.87
CA LEU A 10 15.25 -13.62 19.64
C LEU A 10 16.65 -13.06 19.94
N LEU A 11 17.59 -13.35 19.06
CA LEU A 11 18.91 -12.72 19.05
C LEU A 11 18.76 -11.23 18.74
N PRO A 12 19.67 -10.36 19.23
CA PRO A 12 19.63 -8.92 18.95
C PRO A 12 19.53 -8.59 17.45
N VAL A 13 20.24 -9.34 16.61
CA VAL A 13 20.20 -9.16 15.15
C VAL A 13 18.82 -9.48 14.56
N GLU A 14 18.13 -10.48 15.11
CA GLU A 14 16.79 -10.86 14.65
C GLU A 14 15.78 -9.78 15.04
N VAL A 15 15.91 -9.18 16.23
CA VAL A 15 15.10 -8.04 16.66
C VAL A 15 15.27 -6.86 15.69
N ASP A 16 16.50 -6.55 15.30
CA ASP A 16 16.77 -5.46 14.34
C ASP A 16 16.20 -5.76 12.95
N PHE A 17 16.29 -7.00 12.47
CA PHE A 17 15.63 -7.41 11.23
C PHE A 17 14.10 -7.26 11.30
N GLN A 18 13.46 -7.62 12.42
CA GLN A 18 12.02 -7.43 12.57
C GLN A 18 11.66 -5.93 12.60
N ARG A 19 12.47 -5.10 13.24
CA ARG A 19 12.27 -3.64 13.28
C ARG A 19 12.35 -3.03 11.87
N GLU A 20 13.32 -3.44 11.06
CA GLU A 20 13.45 -2.94 9.69
C GLU A 20 12.26 -3.38 8.82
N ARG A 21 11.83 -4.64 8.92
CA ARG A 21 10.64 -5.14 8.21
C ARG A 21 9.38 -4.35 8.57
N ALA A 22 9.14 -4.12 9.86
CA ALA A 22 8.03 -3.32 10.34
C ALA A 22 8.09 -1.88 9.81
N SER A 23 9.29 -1.27 9.79
CA SER A 23 9.50 0.09 9.29
C SER A 23 9.32 0.19 7.77
N GLY A 24 9.71 -0.86 7.03
CA GLY A 24 9.45 -0.99 5.60
C GLY A 24 7.95 -1.08 5.29
N LEU A 25 7.23 -1.96 6.00
CA LEU A 25 5.77 -2.09 5.86
C LEU A 25 5.04 -0.78 6.12
N ARG A 26 5.41 -0.06 7.19
CA ARG A 26 4.84 1.26 7.50
C ARG A 26 5.03 2.23 6.35
N ARG A 27 6.28 2.42 5.89
CA ARG A 27 6.58 3.36 4.79
C ARG A 27 5.83 3.02 3.50
N SER A 28 5.64 1.73 3.20
CA SER A 28 4.86 1.30 2.03
C SER A 28 3.36 1.56 2.20
N GLY A 29 2.83 1.36 3.41
CA GLY A 29 1.46 1.73 3.78
C GLY A 29 1.22 3.24 3.62
N ASP A 30 2.04 4.07 4.27
CA ASP A 30 1.95 5.54 4.21
C ASP A 30 1.94 6.03 2.74
N LYS A 31 2.82 5.49 1.89
CA LYS A 31 2.85 5.83 0.46
C LYS A 31 1.59 5.43 -0.29
N LEU A 32 1.01 4.28 0.04
CA LEU A 32 -0.24 3.83 -0.57
C LEU A 32 -1.42 4.71 -0.12
N GLU A 33 -1.46 5.13 1.14
CA GLU A 33 -2.48 6.05 1.65
C GLU A 33 -2.42 7.39 0.90
N ASP A 34 -1.24 7.96 0.74
CA ASP A 34 -1.03 9.19 -0.03
C ASP A 34 -1.50 9.04 -1.48
N ALA A 35 -1.15 7.93 -2.14
CA ALA A 35 -1.55 7.66 -3.51
C ALA A 35 -3.07 7.48 -3.66
N LEU A 36 -3.72 6.81 -2.70
CA LEU A 36 -5.17 6.64 -2.68
C LEU A 36 -5.90 7.97 -2.43
N ALA A 37 -5.36 8.84 -1.58
CA ALA A 37 -5.91 10.17 -1.36
C ALA A 37 -5.85 11.03 -2.63
N LEU A 38 -4.72 11.02 -3.34
CA LEU A 38 -4.56 11.69 -4.63
C LEU A 38 -5.50 11.12 -5.70
N LEU A 39 -5.62 9.79 -5.76
CA LEU A 39 -6.52 9.12 -6.68
C LEU A 39 -7.99 9.48 -6.42
N ALA A 40 -8.42 9.50 -5.15
CA ALA A 40 -9.79 9.84 -4.78
C ALA A 40 -10.14 11.28 -5.18
N GLN A 41 -9.20 12.21 -4.99
CA GLN A 41 -9.37 13.60 -5.42
C GLN A 41 -9.45 13.71 -6.95
N ALA A 42 -8.55 13.04 -7.67
CA ALA A 42 -8.57 13.01 -9.14
C ALA A 42 -9.84 12.37 -9.70
N GLU A 43 -10.35 11.31 -9.06
CA GLU A 43 -11.62 10.67 -9.43
C GLU A 43 -12.79 11.64 -9.29
N LYS A 44 -12.86 12.37 -8.17
CA LYS A 44 -13.90 13.37 -7.91
C LYS A 44 -13.88 14.48 -8.97
N GLU A 45 -12.70 14.98 -9.31
CA GLU A 45 -12.52 15.99 -10.36
C GLU A 45 -12.95 15.45 -11.72
N LEU A 46 -12.51 14.25 -12.09
CA LEU A 46 -12.84 13.64 -13.36
C LEU A 46 -14.35 13.39 -13.51
N ARG A 47 -15.04 12.99 -12.44
CA ARG A 47 -16.51 12.82 -12.43
C ARG A 47 -17.27 14.13 -12.66
N ALA A 48 -16.71 15.27 -12.29
CA ALA A 48 -17.30 16.59 -12.51
C ALA A 48 -17.04 17.15 -13.92
N LEU A 49 -16.13 16.53 -14.69
CA LEU A 49 -15.78 16.94 -16.04
C LEU A 49 -16.53 16.12 -17.10
N HIS A 50 -16.77 16.76 -18.24
CA HIS A 50 -17.41 16.15 -19.41
C HIS A 50 -16.70 16.57 -20.72
N GLY A 51 -16.93 15.80 -21.79
CA GLY A 51 -16.40 16.10 -23.13
C GLY A 51 -14.87 16.14 -23.17
N LEU A 52 -14.32 17.06 -23.96
CA LEU A 52 -12.88 17.18 -24.20
C LEU A 52 -12.08 17.37 -22.91
N ALA A 53 -12.56 18.20 -21.97
CA ALA A 53 -11.88 18.45 -20.71
C ALA A 53 -11.74 17.18 -19.84
N ARG A 54 -12.74 16.28 -19.90
CA ARG A 54 -12.67 14.97 -19.23
C ARG A 54 -11.63 14.08 -19.90
N MET A 55 -11.65 14.00 -21.24
CA MET A 55 -10.68 13.19 -22.00
C MET A 55 -9.24 13.62 -21.74
N GLU A 56 -8.98 14.93 -21.71
CA GLU A 56 -7.65 15.49 -21.44
C GLU A 56 -7.15 15.14 -20.02
N ARG A 57 -8.04 15.10 -19.02
CA ARG A 57 -7.71 14.78 -17.64
C ARG A 57 -7.66 13.29 -17.34
N TYR A 58 -8.29 12.45 -18.17
CA TYR A 58 -8.37 11.02 -17.95
C TYR A 58 -6.99 10.35 -17.89
N ALA A 59 -6.05 10.74 -18.76
CA ALA A 59 -4.72 10.14 -18.79
C ALA A 59 -3.97 10.29 -17.46
N ALA A 60 -4.07 11.46 -16.82
CA ALA A 60 -3.48 11.73 -15.52
C ALA A 60 -4.16 10.92 -14.41
N TYR A 61 -5.50 10.87 -14.39
CA TYR A 61 -6.26 10.02 -13.47
C TYR A 61 -5.85 8.54 -13.60
N ARG A 62 -5.76 8.02 -14.84
CA ARG A 62 -5.39 6.63 -15.09
C ARG A 62 -3.95 6.32 -14.63
N ALA A 63 -3.04 7.29 -14.73
CA ALA A 63 -1.68 7.13 -14.21
C ALA A 63 -1.68 7.00 -12.68
N LEU A 64 -2.45 7.84 -11.98
CA LEU A 64 -2.63 7.73 -10.52
C LEU A 64 -3.24 6.39 -10.11
N TRP A 65 -4.26 5.93 -10.86
CA TRP A 65 -4.90 4.64 -10.58
C TRP A 65 -3.90 3.48 -10.69
N LYS A 66 -3.09 3.45 -11.75
CA LYS A 66 -2.04 2.43 -11.94
C LYS A 66 -0.98 2.48 -10.85
N GLU A 67 -0.61 3.68 -10.41
CA GLU A 67 0.38 3.83 -9.34
C GLU A 67 -0.17 3.32 -8.01
N ALA A 68 -1.42 3.61 -7.67
CA ALA A 68 -2.08 3.07 -6.49
C ALA A 68 -2.19 1.53 -6.57
N GLU A 69 -2.56 0.97 -7.71
CA GLU A 69 -2.58 -0.48 -7.95
C GLU A 69 -1.19 -1.12 -7.71
N ARG A 70 -0.14 -0.51 -8.28
CA ARG A 70 1.25 -0.98 -8.13
C ARG A 70 1.72 -0.93 -6.68
N LEU A 71 1.46 0.18 -5.97
CA LEU A 71 1.82 0.34 -4.56
C LEU A 71 1.09 -0.67 -3.68
N ARG A 72 -0.19 -0.91 -3.96
CA ARG A 72 -1.00 -1.90 -3.27
C ARG A 72 -0.46 -3.31 -3.46
N TRP A 73 -0.08 -3.67 -4.69
CA TRP A 73 0.58 -4.94 -4.98
C TRP A 73 1.91 -5.09 -4.22
N ASN A 74 2.74 -4.05 -4.20
CA ASN A 74 4.01 -4.08 -3.47
C ASN A 74 3.80 -4.32 -1.96
N LEU A 75 2.78 -3.68 -1.37
CA LEU A 75 2.45 -3.88 0.04
C LEU A 75 1.97 -5.32 0.31
N THR A 76 1.19 -5.91 -0.59
CA THR A 76 0.82 -7.33 -0.53
C THR A 76 2.05 -8.23 -0.47
N VAL A 77 2.98 -8.07 -1.42
CA VAL A 77 4.21 -8.88 -1.48
C VAL A 77 5.06 -8.71 -0.22
N GLN A 78 5.23 -7.49 0.28
CA GLN A 78 5.99 -7.24 1.51
C GLN A 78 5.34 -7.88 2.74
N ARG A 79 4.01 -7.87 2.82
CA ARG A 79 3.25 -8.55 3.88
C ARG A 79 3.41 -10.06 3.81
N GLU A 80 3.34 -10.66 2.64
CA GLU A 80 3.60 -12.09 2.45
C GLU A 80 5.02 -12.46 2.88
N ALA A 81 6.01 -11.65 2.50
CA ALA A 81 7.40 -11.79 2.94
C ALA A 81 7.53 -11.66 4.47
N CYS A 82 6.59 -10.98 5.14
CA CYS A 82 6.46 -10.87 6.59
C CYS A 82 5.64 -11.98 7.26
N GLY A 83 5.11 -12.94 6.48
CA GLY A 83 4.24 -14.02 6.97
C GLY A 83 2.76 -13.66 7.04
N LEU A 84 2.38 -12.44 6.66
CA LEU A 84 1.00 -11.92 6.67
C LEU A 84 0.29 -12.23 5.33
N ARG A 85 -0.06 -13.49 5.12
CA ARG A 85 -0.65 -14.00 3.85
C ARG A 85 -2.16 -13.80 3.71
N ASN A 86 -2.84 -13.30 4.75
CA ASN A 86 -4.25 -12.93 4.62
C ASN A 86 -4.34 -11.53 4.02
N HIS A 87 -4.92 -11.45 2.82
CA HIS A 87 -5.03 -10.20 2.06
C HIS A 87 -6.39 -9.52 2.21
N ARG A 88 -7.38 -10.16 2.87
CA ARG A 88 -8.71 -9.56 3.06
C ARG A 88 -8.62 -8.22 3.78
N ASP A 89 -7.72 -8.12 4.76
CA ASP A 89 -7.49 -6.88 5.50
C ASP A 89 -6.97 -5.76 4.59
N LEU A 90 -6.20 -6.08 3.54
CA LEU A 90 -5.74 -5.08 2.56
C LEU A 90 -6.90 -4.57 1.70
N ASP A 91 -7.87 -5.42 1.36
CA ASP A 91 -9.08 -5.01 0.62
C ASP A 91 -9.95 -4.08 1.46
N HIS A 92 -9.98 -4.29 2.77
CA HIS A 92 -10.73 -3.45 3.70
C HIS A 92 -10.01 -2.14 4.06
N ILE A 93 -8.71 -2.17 4.32
CA ILE A 93 -7.94 -1.00 4.77
C ILE A 93 -7.55 -0.10 3.60
N TYR A 94 -7.20 -0.69 2.46
CA TYR A 94 -6.73 0.03 1.27
C TYR A 94 -7.61 -0.30 0.06
N PRO A 95 -8.89 0.10 0.05
CA PRO A 95 -9.77 -0.16 -1.07
C PRO A 95 -9.30 0.62 -2.30
N LEU A 96 -9.04 -0.10 -3.40
CA LEU A 96 -8.77 0.53 -4.69
C LEU A 96 -10.11 0.84 -5.37
N PRO A 97 -10.41 2.11 -5.70
CA PRO A 97 -11.66 2.44 -6.39
C PRO A 97 -11.68 1.81 -7.80
N PRO A 98 -12.87 1.53 -8.36
CA PRO A 98 -12.97 1.01 -9.72
C PRO A 98 -12.41 2.03 -10.72
N LEU A 99 -11.68 1.53 -11.74
CA LEU A 99 -11.20 2.38 -12.81
C LEU A 99 -12.39 2.94 -13.60
N LEU A 100 -12.52 4.27 -13.62
CA LEU A 100 -13.53 4.94 -14.43
C LEU A 100 -13.25 4.73 -15.93
N ARG A 101 -14.32 4.79 -16.74
CA ARG A 101 -14.19 4.80 -18.20
C ARG A 101 -13.83 6.21 -18.70
N GLU A 102 -13.14 6.24 -19.84
CA GLU A 102 -12.82 7.44 -20.63
C GLU A 102 -14.07 8.28 -20.89
#